data_AF-A0A9W3BA04-F1
#
_entry.id   AF-A0A9W3BA04-F1
#
_cell.length_a   1.000
_cell.length_b   1.000
_cell.length_c   1.000
_cell.angle_alpha   90.00
_cell.angle_beta   90.00
_cell.angle_gamma   90.00
#
_symmetry.space_group_name_H-M   'P 1'
#
loop_
_entity.id
_entity.type
_entity.pdbx_description
1 polymer ?
#
loop_
_entity_poly.entity_id
_entity_poly.type
_entity_poly.pdbx_seq_one_letter_code
_entity_poly.pdbx_strand_id
1 'polypeptide(L)'
;MCNLYWLRSWKFHSMKMRTSRVLKFIILFAFCGMSTVSIYILLEFLPELEAPQDLALHRLVAFPKSVVALKTTQSVTFQNLGTIIKEISKPVETNQGLHIGFDNIGNKQRYLIYRCDTGKMGNCSDWFDIFKGIETSYLIANLTGRIFKAEIHGLPCKLEDFMAPLNVSWSLKSSFHSVLNKGMAGVGLRIMDNNHPFYNNIQTMNWTEFAQEHFDYVYFKSNLDSIPGFQNSVLYKHELSWMFGVRKDRIHAFLFHRLFTLSHRLKKTLDIYIYSILPSNEHKLLCVDLTTHVTNSQFNAQQLTMVWNFLRIHSETNIHKIFLLTDSWEVLSRARRERFKDRLVESPMLSLRRDDPLQQVCDRLEAQIFHQHLMVNCDILVVSNYGIGRLAAYLRRTDDGLFCLTSKGQIHPCIAESFHHFFPSHT
;
A
#
# COMPACT_ATOMS: atom_id res chain seq x y z
N MET A 1 60.88 -35.17 -11.37
CA MET A 1 59.97 -34.13 -10.85
C MET A 1 59.29 -33.48 -12.07
N CYS A 2 58.19 -34.04 -12.57
CA CYS A 2 56.78 -33.67 -12.27
C CYS A 2 56.53 -32.15 -12.32
N ASN A 3 55.57 -31.57 -13.03
CA ASN A 3 54.51 -32.05 -13.91
C ASN A 3 53.99 -30.82 -14.70
N LEU A 4 53.79 -30.94 -16.03
CA LEU A 4 53.18 -29.90 -16.88
C LEU A 4 51.72 -30.30 -17.16
N TYR A 5 50.76 -29.50 -16.70
CA TYR A 5 49.33 -29.79 -16.86
C TYR A 5 48.81 -29.37 -18.24
N TRP A 6 48.24 -30.35 -18.93
CA TRP A 6 47.41 -30.26 -20.12
C TRP A 6 45.96 -29.89 -19.77
N LEU A 7 45.32 -29.03 -20.56
CA LEU A 7 43.86 -28.92 -20.64
C LEU A 7 43.43 -29.05 -22.11
N ARG A 8 42.93 -30.24 -22.46
CA ARG A 8 42.30 -30.55 -23.75
C ARG A 8 40.80 -30.71 -23.55
N SER A 9 40.06 -29.99 -24.40
CA SER A 9 38.61 -30.03 -24.65
C SER A 9 37.97 -31.43 -24.62
N TRP A 10 36.89 -31.58 -23.83
CA TRP A 10 35.96 -32.72 -23.92
C TRP A 10 34.67 -32.29 -24.64
N LYS A 11 34.40 -32.91 -25.80
CA LYS A 11 33.14 -32.84 -26.53
C LYS A 11 32.19 -33.93 -25.98
N PHE A 12 31.01 -33.54 -25.53
CA PHE A 12 29.91 -34.46 -25.22
C PHE A 12 29.32 -35.03 -26.52
N HIS A 13 29.29 -36.35 -26.64
CA HIS A 13 28.55 -37.08 -27.68
C HIS A 13 27.20 -37.52 -27.11
N SER A 14 26.12 -37.06 -27.75
CA SER A 14 24.72 -37.42 -27.47
C SER A 14 24.40 -38.80 -28.07
N MET A 15 24.25 -39.84 -27.24
CA MET A 15 23.68 -41.14 -27.64
C MET A 15 22.14 -41.05 -27.73
N LYS A 16 21.62 -41.03 -28.96
CA LYS A 16 20.19 -41.28 -29.24
C LYS A 16 19.91 -42.78 -29.16
N MET A 17 19.27 -43.25 -28.09
CA MET A 17 18.67 -44.58 -28.06
C MET A 17 17.41 -44.61 -28.93
N ARG A 18 17.40 -45.45 -29.97
CA ARG A 18 16.22 -45.76 -30.79
C ARG A 18 15.34 -46.75 -30.02
N THR A 19 14.31 -46.25 -29.34
CA THR A 19 13.22 -47.08 -28.81
C THR A 19 12.38 -47.64 -29.96
N SER A 20 12.25 -48.97 -30.01
CA SER A 20 11.46 -49.71 -31.01
C SER A 20 10.00 -49.25 -31.05
N ARG A 21 9.42 -49.19 -32.25
CA ARG A 21 8.00 -48.83 -32.49
C ARG A 21 7.04 -49.72 -31.70
N VAL A 22 7.43 -50.96 -31.40
CA VAL A 22 6.64 -51.92 -30.62
C VAL A 22 6.44 -51.45 -29.16
N LEU A 23 7.48 -50.87 -28.55
CA LEU A 23 7.39 -50.40 -27.16
C LEU A 23 6.49 -49.16 -27.02
N LYS A 24 6.44 -48.31 -28.05
CA LYS A 24 5.50 -47.17 -28.10
C LYS A 24 4.05 -47.64 -28.20
N PHE A 25 3.78 -48.71 -28.93
CA PHE A 25 2.43 -49.29 -29.05
C PHE A 25 1.97 -49.95 -27.74
N ILE A 26 2.86 -50.64 -27.02
CA ILE A 26 2.52 -51.25 -25.72
C ILE A 26 2.17 -50.17 -24.68
N ILE A 27 2.92 -49.07 -24.63
CA ILE A 27 2.65 -47.95 -23.72
C ILE A 27 1.33 -47.24 -24.09
N LEU A 28 1.02 -47.08 -25.38
CA LEU A 28 -0.25 -46.50 -25.82
C LEU A 28 -1.45 -47.41 -25.50
N PHE A 29 -1.31 -48.73 -25.65
CA PHE A 29 -2.38 -49.68 -25.33
C PHE A 29 -2.65 -49.74 -23.81
N ALA A 30 -1.60 -49.67 -22.98
CA ALA A 30 -1.75 -49.61 -21.53
C ALA A 30 -2.48 -48.34 -21.06
N PHE A 31 -2.24 -47.19 -21.72
CA PHE A 31 -2.94 -45.94 -21.41
C PHE A 31 -4.41 -45.93 -21.89
N CYS A 32 -4.71 -46.50 -23.05
CA CYS A 32 -6.10 -46.60 -23.52
C CYS A 32 -6.93 -47.57 -22.67
N GLY A 33 -6.36 -48.68 -22.21
CA GLY A 33 -7.06 -49.65 -21.35
C GLY A 33 -7.42 -49.11 -19.96
N MET A 34 -6.58 -48.25 -19.36
CA MET A 34 -6.87 -47.65 -18.05
C MET A 34 -7.88 -46.49 -18.13
N SER A 35 -8.03 -45.89 -19.31
CA SER A 35 -8.98 -44.79 -19.55
C SER A 35 -10.42 -45.31 -19.66
N THR A 36 -10.63 -46.48 -20.27
CA THR A 36 -11.97 -47.06 -20.45
C THR A 36 -12.55 -47.65 -19.16
N VAL A 37 -11.70 -48.25 -18.31
CA VAL A 37 -12.13 -48.77 -16.99
C VAL A 37 -12.50 -47.62 -16.03
N SER A 38 -11.80 -46.49 -16.11
CA SER A 38 -12.11 -45.32 -15.28
C SER A 38 -13.41 -44.61 -15.69
N ILE A 39 -13.76 -44.65 -16.98
CA ILE A 39 -15.03 -44.09 -17.50
C ILE A 39 -16.22 -45.02 -17.16
N TYR A 40 -16.02 -46.35 -17.18
CA TYR A 40 -17.07 -47.30 -16.84
C TYR A 40 -17.47 -47.24 -15.36
N ILE A 41 -16.48 -47.10 -14.46
CA ILE A 41 -16.73 -46.92 -13.02
C ILE A 41 -17.41 -45.56 -12.72
N LEU A 42 -17.17 -44.54 -13.55
CA LEU A 42 -17.83 -43.24 -13.39
C LEU A 42 -19.29 -43.22 -13.88
N LEU A 43 -19.67 -44.16 -14.77
CA LEU A 43 -21.02 -44.23 -15.34
C LEU A 43 -21.99 -45.07 -14.49
N GLU A 44 -21.51 -45.97 -13.62
CA GLU A 44 -22.37 -46.73 -12.69
C GLU A 44 -22.83 -45.94 -11.44
N PHE A 45 -22.28 -44.74 -11.18
CA PHE A 45 -22.54 -43.99 -9.95
C PHE A 45 -23.47 -42.76 -10.09
N LEU A 46 -24.19 -42.62 -11.21
CA LEU A 46 -25.13 -41.52 -11.41
C LEU A 46 -26.60 -42.00 -11.28
N PRO A 47 -27.36 -41.51 -10.29
CA PRO A 47 -28.80 -41.75 -10.24
C PRO A 47 -29.52 -40.90 -11.29
N GLU A 48 -30.56 -41.49 -11.88
CA GLU A 48 -31.48 -40.87 -12.85
C GLU A 48 -32.06 -39.56 -12.31
N LEU A 49 -31.92 -38.48 -13.10
CA LEU A 49 -32.61 -37.22 -12.90
C LEU A 49 -33.21 -36.79 -14.24
N GLU A 50 -34.54 -36.82 -14.30
CA GLU A 50 -35.35 -36.30 -15.40
C GLU A 50 -35.11 -34.78 -15.58
N ALA A 51 -34.97 -34.37 -16.83
CA ALA A 51 -34.96 -32.97 -17.26
C ALA A 51 -36.39 -32.51 -17.62
N PRO A 52 -36.70 -31.19 -17.62
CA PRO A 52 -36.35 -30.41 -18.82
C PRO A 52 -35.85 -28.96 -18.59
N GLN A 53 -34.96 -28.56 -19.51
CA GLN A 53 -34.82 -27.25 -20.17
C GLN A 53 -34.64 -25.97 -19.33
N ASP A 54 -33.41 -25.46 -19.22
CA ASP A 54 -32.92 -24.43 -20.15
C ASP A 54 -31.41 -24.11 -19.97
N LEU A 55 -30.81 -23.70 -21.08
CA LEU A 55 -29.38 -23.67 -21.38
C LEU A 55 -28.74 -22.31 -21.03
N ALA A 56 -27.69 -22.28 -20.19
CA ALA A 56 -26.43 -21.53 -20.42
C ALA A 56 -25.42 -21.61 -19.23
N LEU A 57 -24.41 -22.45 -19.45
CA LEU A 57 -23.04 -22.53 -18.90
C LEU A 57 -22.31 -21.15 -18.86
N HIS A 58 -21.31 -20.82 -18.04
CA HIS A 58 -20.21 -21.58 -17.40
C HIS A 58 -19.61 -20.73 -16.25
N ARG A 59 -19.52 -21.22 -15.01
CA ARG A 59 -18.45 -22.01 -14.32
C ARG A 59 -17.67 -21.22 -13.25
N LEU A 60 -17.96 -21.59 -12.01
CA LEU A 60 -17.28 -21.29 -10.76
C LEU A 60 -15.99 -22.12 -10.60
N VAL A 61 -14.97 -21.50 -10.01
CA VAL A 61 -13.83 -22.19 -9.38
C VAL A 61 -14.15 -22.39 -7.90
N ALA A 62 -13.91 -23.61 -7.41
CA ALA A 62 -14.19 -24.03 -6.04
C ALA A 62 -13.25 -23.38 -5.02
N PHE A 63 -13.82 -22.82 -3.95
CA PHE A 63 -13.11 -22.41 -2.73
C PHE A 63 -13.26 -23.48 -1.63
N PRO A 64 -12.26 -23.67 -0.74
CA PRO A 64 -12.39 -24.61 0.37
C PRO A 64 -13.37 -24.08 1.42
N LYS A 65 -14.30 -24.96 1.81
CA LYS A 65 -15.26 -24.76 2.91
C LYS A 65 -14.54 -24.73 4.26
N SER A 66 -14.48 -23.56 4.89
CA SER A 66 -14.54 -23.41 6.35
C SER A 66 -14.86 -21.97 6.73
N VAL A 67 -16.09 -21.55 6.41
CA VAL A 67 -16.70 -20.38 7.06
C VAL A 67 -18.01 -20.84 7.67
N VAL A 68 -18.11 -20.67 8.97
CA VAL A 68 -19.27 -20.93 9.81
C VAL A 68 -20.50 -20.25 9.20
N ALA A 69 -21.55 -21.03 8.99
CA ALA A 69 -22.81 -20.56 8.42
C ALA A 69 -23.49 -19.55 9.35
N LEU A 70 -23.37 -18.27 9.04
CA LEU A 70 -24.29 -17.23 9.52
C LEU A 70 -25.58 -17.33 8.71
N LYS A 71 -26.53 -18.12 9.20
CA LYS A 71 -27.94 -17.98 8.84
C LYS A 71 -28.49 -16.78 9.59
N THR A 72 -28.68 -15.66 8.89
CA THR A 72 -29.61 -14.62 9.32
C THR A 72 -30.19 -13.95 8.09
N THR A 73 -31.42 -14.31 7.79
CA THR A 73 -32.31 -13.63 6.85
C THR A 73 -32.70 -12.28 7.44
N GLN A 74 -31.98 -11.23 7.05
CA GLN A 74 -32.52 -9.88 6.97
C GLN A 74 -32.15 -9.32 5.60
N SER A 75 -33.15 -9.11 4.76
CA SER A 75 -33.01 -8.32 3.53
C SER A 75 -32.74 -6.88 3.94
N VAL A 76 -31.46 -6.52 4.03
CA VAL A 76 -31.03 -5.13 4.27
C VAL A 76 -31.28 -4.35 2.99
N THR A 77 -32.23 -3.42 3.03
CA THR A 77 -32.49 -2.48 1.94
C THR A 77 -31.30 -1.51 1.80
N PHE A 78 -30.78 -1.38 0.58
CA PHE A 78 -29.64 -0.51 0.22
C PHE A 78 -29.81 0.98 0.63
N GLN A 79 -31.02 1.40 1.00
CA GLN A 79 -31.31 2.76 1.46
C GLN A 79 -30.70 3.07 2.84
N ASN A 80 -30.60 2.09 3.76
CA ASN A 80 -29.95 2.31 5.07
C ASN A 80 -28.42 2.40 4.98
N LEU A 81 -27.83 1.86 3.91
CA LEU A 81 -26.39 2.00 3.64
C LEU A 81 -26.00 3.47 3.42
N GLY A 82 -26.87 4.23 2.74
CA GLY A 82 -26.61 5.64 2.40
C GLY A 82 -26.57 6.57 3.62
N THR A 83 -27.36 6.29 4.65
CA THR A 83 -27.47 7.12 5.85
C THR A 83 -26.31 6.89 6.82
N ILE A 84 -25.91 5.62 7.00
CA ILE A 84 -24.77 5.25 7.86
C ILE A 84 -23.44 5.66 7.21
N ILE A 85 -23.29 5.49 5.90
CA ILE A 85 -22.10 5.96 5.17
C ILE A 85 -22.00 7.49 5.25
N LYS A 86 -23.12 8.23 5.19
CA LYS A 86 -23.15 9.70 5.31
C LYS A 86 -22.65 10.23 6.67
N GLU A 87 -22.78 9.48 7.75
CA GLU A 87 -22.30 9.89 9.09
C GLU A 87 -20.89 9.41 9.41
N ILE A 88 -20.47 8.24 8.90
CA ILE A 88 -19.07 7.78 8.95
C ILE A 88 -18.20 8.63 8.02
N SER A 89 -18.75 9.07 6.89
CA SER A 89 -18.21 10.19 6.10
C SER A 89 -18.65 11.51 6.73
N LYS A 90 -18.15 11.85 7.93
CA LYS A 90 -18.23 13.24 8.39
C LYS A 90 -17.83 14.12 7.20
N PRO A 91 -18.65 15.11 6.81
CA PRO A 91 -18.33 15.96 5.69
C PRO A 91 -16.92 16.47 5.95
N VAL A 92 -16.04 16.22 4.98
CA VAL A 92 -14.77 16.89 4.87
C VAL A 92 -15.12 18.36 5.03
N GLU A 93 -14.87 18.95 6.21
CA GLU A 93 -14.62 20.37 6.29
C GLU A 93 -13.49 20.56 5.30
N THR A 94 -13.89 20.99 4.12
CA THR A 94 -12.97 21.39 3.07
C THR A 94 -11.93 22.25 3.77
N ASN A 95 -10.65 22.03 3.47
CA ASN A 95 -9.56 22.93 3.85
C ASN A 95 -9.78 24.29 3.15
N GLN A 96 -10.94 24.91 3.40
CA GLN A 96 -11.40 26.23 2.98
C GLN A 96 -10.54 27.20 3.78
N GLY A 97 -9.32 27.42 3.28
CA GLY A 97 -8.36 28.30 3.92
C GLY A 97 -6.94 28.12 3.41
N LEU A 98 -6.52 26.90 3.06
CA LEU A 98 -5.21 26.69 2.43
C LEU A 98 -5.36 26.84 0.91
N HIS A 99 -5.18 28.07 0.42
CA HIS A 99 -4.98 28.31 -1.00
C HIS A 99 -3.54 27.90 -1.36
N ILE A 100 -3.37 26.78 -2.08
CA ILE A 100 -2.08 26.52 -2.74
C ILE A 100 -1.89 27.64 -3.74
N GLY A 101 -0.70 28.26 -3.77
CA GLY A 101 -0.31 29.06 -4.92
C GLY A 101 -0.70 28.34 -6.20
N PHE A 102 -1.21 29.04 -7.21
CA PHE A 102 -1.85 28.46 -8.39
C PHE A 102 -1.17 27.16 -8.89
N ASP A 103 -1.96 26.18 -9.38
CA ASP A 103 -1.41 25.08 -10.19
C ASP A 103 -0.73 25.72 -11.40
N ASN A 104 0.56 26.05 -11.25
CA ASN A 104 1.26 26.87 -12.21
C ASN A 104 1.65 25.96 -13.36
N ILE A 105 0.75 25.86 -14.33
CA ILE A 105 1.03 25.16 -15.59
C ILE A 105 1.56 26.21 -16.56
N GLY A 106 2.83 26.58 -16.37
CA GLY A 106 3.50 27.56 -17.22
C GLY A 106 3.70 27.05 -18.64
N ASN A 107 4.22 25.83 -18.80
CA ASN A 107 4.45 25.22 -20.11
C ASN A 107 3.72 23.88 -20.23
N LYS A 108 2.77 23.80 -21.17
CA LYS A 108 1.90 22.62 -21.41
C LYS A 108 2.63 21.38 -21.95
N GLN A 109 3.94 21.44 -22.19
CA GLN A 109 4.73 20.33 -22.76
C GLN A 109 5.88 19.87 -21.87
N ARG A 110 6.08 20.46 -20.68
CA ARG A 110 7.15 20.05 -19.75
C ARG A 110 6.56 19.30 -18.56
N TYR A 111 7.17 18.17 -18.21
CA TYR A 111 6.67 17.26 -17.19
C TYR A 111 7.66 17.11 -16.04
N LEU A 112 7.12 16.94 -14.83
CA LEU A 112 7.83 16.42 -13.68
C LEU A 112 7.08 15.18 -13.19
N ILE A 113 7.77 14.05 -13.19
CA ILE A 113 7.18 12.73 -13.05
C ILE A 113 7.78 12.07 -11.82
N TYR A 114 6.98 11.89 -10.76
CA TYR A 114 7.33 10.91 -9.74
C TYR A 114 7.31 9.53 -10.37
N ARG A 115 8.39 8.78 -10.25
CA ARG A 115 8.43 7.40 -10.72
C ARG A 115 9.05 6.51 -9.67
N CYS A 116 8.32 5.44 -9.41
CA CYS A 116 8.84 4.24 -8.78
C CYS A 116 8.90 3.13 -9.83
N ASP A 117 10.04 2.46 -10.03
CA ASP A 117 10.11 1.35 -10.98
C ASP A 117 10.97 0.16 -10.54
N THR A 118 11.03 -0.90 -11.33
CA THR A 118 11.93 -2.05 -11.08
C THR A 118 13.37 -1.82 -11.57
N GLY A 119 13.65 -0.64 -12.12
CA GLY A 119 14.93 -0.27 -12.72
C GLY A 119 15.61 0.86 -11.95
N LYS A 120 16.00 1.93 -12.66
CA LYS A 120 16.81 3.02 -12.09
C LYS A 120 16.07 3.84 -11.03
N MET A 121 14.75 3.86 -11.08
CA MET A 121 13.91 4.55 -10.11
C MET A 121 13.35 3.59 -9.05
N GLY A 122 13.99 2.43 -8.87
CA GLY A 122 13.58 1.42 -7.89
C GLY A 122 14.01 1.67 -6.46
N ASN A 123 13.87 0.64 -5.62
CA ASN A 123 13.98 0.71 -4.16
C ASN A 123 13.04 1.75 -3.55
N CYS A 124 11.81 1.81 -4.06
CA CYS A 124 10.75 2.54 -3.39
C CYS A 124 10.37 1.73 -2.16
N SER A 125 10.38 2.38 -1.00
CA SER A 125 10.05 1.71 0.26
C SER A 125 8.53 1.49 0.38
N ASP A 126 7.96 1.69 1.57
CA ASP A 126 6.52 1.59 1.80
C ASP A 126 5.71 2.73 1.14
N TRP A 127 4.38 2.61 1.24
CA TRP A 127 3.43 3.60 0.77
C TRP A 127 3.68 5.02 1.31
N PHE A 128 4.12 5.17 2.57
CA PHE A 128 4.36 6.50 3.12
C PHE A 128 5.58 7.17 2.48
N ASP A 129 6.64 6.40 2.20
CA ASP A 129 7.78 6.87 1.42
C ASP A 129 7.40 7.23 -0.02
N ILE A 130 6.56 6.43 -0.66
CA ILE A 130 6.02 6.73 -1.99
C ILE A 130 5.23 8.05 -1.97
N PHE A 131 4.36 8.22 -0.96
CA PHE A 131 3.57 9.43 -0.79
C PHE A 131 4.46 10.67 -0.61
N LYS A 132 5.49 10.61 0.23
CA LYS A 132 6.47 11.70 0.40
C LYS A 132 7.20 12.05 -0.90
N GLY A 133 7.54 11.05 -1.71
CA GLY A 133 8.12 11.28 -3.04
C GLY A 133 7.17 11.99 -4.00
N ILE A 134 5.90 11.60 -4.00
CA ILE A 134 4.85 12.21 -4.84
C ILE A 134 4.58 13.64 -4.40
N GLU A 135 4.39 13.92 -3.11
CA GLU A 135 4.11 15.29 -2.64
C GLU A 135 5.29 16.23 -2.93
N THR A 136 6.53 15.76 -2.73
CA THR A 136 7.75 16.50 -3.07
C THR A 136 7.78 16.83 -4.57
N SER A 137 7.49 15.84 -5.40
CA SER A 137 7.43 16.02 -6.85
C SER A 137 6.35 17.03 -7.25
N TYR A 138 5.16 16.93 -6.65
CA TYR A 138 4.08 17.87 -6.94
C TYR A 138 4.47 19.32 -6.60
N LEU A 139 5.10 19.55 -5.45
CA LEU A 139 5.60 20.87 -5.07
C LEU A 139 6.64 21.40 -6.07
N ILE A 140 7.64 20.59 -6.44
CA ILE A 140 8.65 20.99 -7.43
C ILE A 140 8.00 21.29 -8.79
N ALA A 141 7.02 20.49 -9.21
CA ALA A 141 6.32 20.70 -10.47
C ALA A 141 5.65 22.08 -10.52
N ASN A 142 4.94 22.45 -9.44
CA ASN A 142 4.31 23.76 -9.30
C ASN A 142 5.34 24.90 -9.31
N LEU A 143 6.45 24.76 -8.58
CA LEU A 143 7.50 25.80 -8.53
C LEU A 143 8.25 25.99 -9.85
N THR A 144 8.24 24.98 -10.73
CA THR A 144 8.98 24.97 -12.00
C THR A 144 8.07 25.12 -13.22
N GLY A 145 6.77 25.30 -13.03
CA GLY A 145 5.83 25.48 -14.12
C GLY A 145 5.58 24.22 -14.96
N ARG A 146 5.78 23.03 -14.38
CA ARG A 146 5.71 21.71 -15.07
C ARG A 146 4.42 20.97 -14.76
N ILE A 147 3.96 20.16 -15.71
CA ILE A 147 2.85 19.23 -15.50
C ILE A 147 3.31 18.09 -14.59
N PHE A 148 2.68 17.98 -13.43
CA PHE A 148 2.94 16.89 -12.49
C PHE A 148 2.30 15.58 -12.97
N LYS A 149 3.07 14.48 -12.87
CA LYS A 149 2.59 13.11 -13.08
C LYS A 149 3.21 12.16 -12.05
N ALA A 150 2.53 11.04 -11.79
CA ALA A 150 3.03 9.98 -10.93
C ALA A 150 2.76 8.61 -11.54
N GLU A 151 3.75 7.72 -11.46
CA GLU A 151 3.60 6.33 -11.90
C GLU A 151 4.38 5.34 -11.03
N ILE A 152 3.84 4.14 -10.95
CA ILE A 152 4.54 2.93 -10.52
C ILE A 152 4.70 2.08 -11.77
N HIS A 153 5.94 1.82 -12.19
CA HIS A 153 6.26 1.23 -13.48
C HIS A 153 7.01 -0.10 -13.35
N GLY A 154 6.76 -1.03 -14.27
CA GLY A 154 7.43 -2.33 -14.28
C GLY A 154 6.97 -3.30 -13.17
N LEU A 155 5.90 -2.97 -12.46
CA LEU A 155 5.18 -3.86 -11.54
C LEU A 155 3.88 -4.36 -12.18
N PRO A 156 3.31 -5.49 -11.71
CA PRO A 156 2.04 -6.02 -12.23
C PRO A 156 0.80 -5.19 -11.82
N CYS A 157 1.00 -4.08 -11.11
CA CYS A 157 -0.03 -3.12 -10.71
C CYS A 157 0.38 -1.70 -11.08
N LYS A 158 -0.61 -0.80 -11.11
CA LYS A 158 -0.47 0.65 -11.27
C LYS A 158 -0.96 1.36 -10.01
N LEU A 159 -0.52 2.60 -9.82
CA LEU A 159 -1.01 3.41 -8.70
C LEU A 159 -2.54 3.61 -8.78
N GLU A 160 -3.07 3.71 -10.01
CA GLU A 160 -4.48 3.81 -10.35
C GLU A 160 -5.35 2.63 -9.87
N ASP A 161 -4.74 1.47 -9.62
CA ASP A 161 -5.46 0.29 -9.12
C ASP A 161 -5.91 0.46 -7.66
N PHE A 162 -5.25 1.37 -6.92
CA PHE A 162 -5.44 1.60 -5.49
C PHE A 162 -5.92 3.03 -5.18
N MET A 163 -5.40 4.02 -5.91
CA MET A 163 -5.65 5.44 -5.71
C MET A 163 -6.15 6.07 -7.01
N ALA A 164 -7.04 7.05 -6.92
CA ALA A 164 -7.51 7.83 -8.06
C ALA A 164 -7.14 9.33 -7.89
N PRO A 165 -6.93 10.06 -8.99
CA PRO A 165 -6.82 11.52 -8.97
C PRO A 165 -8.05 12.17 -8.34
N LEU A 166 -7.84 13.19 -7.50
CA LEU A 166 -8.94 14.05 -7.03
C LEU A 166 -8.94 15.41 -7.74
N ASN A 167 -8.07 16.34 -7.34
CA ASN A 167 -8.02 17.68 -7.92
C ASN A 167 -6.89 17.86 -8.95
N VAL A 168 -5.89 16.98 -8.92
CA VAL A 168 -4.71 17.04 -9.80
C VAL A 168 -4.67 15.79 -10.66
N SER A 169 -4.70 15.96 -11.98
CA SER A 169 -4.62 14.84 -12.94
C SER A 169 -3.20 14.29 -13.07
N TRP A 170 -2.72 13.59 -12.03
CA TRP A 170 -1.37 13.02 -11.99
C TRP A 170 -1.23 11.69 -12.74
N SER A 171 -2.34 10.97 -13.00
CA SER A 171 -2.34 9.64 -13.61
C SER A 171 -1.78 9.64 -15.04
N LEU A 172 -1.17 8.52 -15.42
CA LEU A 172 -0.64 8.27 -16.76
C LEU A 172 -1.22 6.98 -17.31
N LYS A 173 -1.94 7.06 -18.45
CA LYS A 173 -2.46 5.85 -19.13
C LYS A 173 -1.31 4.90 -19.53
N SER A 174 -0.22 5.49 -20.00
CA SER A 174 1.02 4.83 -20.39
C SER A 174 2.20 5.72 -20.00
N SER A 175 3.30 5.09 -19.57
CA SER A 175 4.55 5.81 -19.31
C SER A 175 5.07 6.47 -20.59
N PHE A 176 5.64 7.67 -20.49
CA PHE A 176 6.32 8.32 -21.61
C PHE A 176 7.57 7.56 -22.04
N HIS A 177 8.25 6.89 -21.09
CA HIS A 177 9.48 6.14 -21.33
C HIS A 177 9.43 4.81 -20.58
N SER A 178 9.43 3.68 -21.30
CA SER A 178 9.47 2.36 -20.65
C SER A 178 10.79 2.12 -19.90
N VAL A 179 11.90 2.62 -20.43
CA VAL A 179 13.24 2.48 -19.84
C VAL A 179 13.88 3.84 -19.67
N LEU A 180 14.53 4.06 -18.52
CA LEU A 180 15.24 5.30 -18.21
C LEU A 180 16.75 5.09 -18.22
N ASN A 181 17.43 5.89 -19.05
CA ASN A 181 18.88 5.90 -19.16
C ASN A 181 19.48 7.28 -18.91
N LYS A 182 20.71 7.32 -18.40
CA LYS A 182 21.43 8.60 -18.21
C LYS A 182 21.80 9.14 -19.58
N GLY A 183 21.67 10.46 -19.78
CA GLY A 183 22.03 11.13 -21.03
C GLY A 183 20.98 11.05 -22.15
N MET A 184 19.76 10.57 -21.85
CA MET A 184 18.65 10.66 -22.80
C MET A 184 18.33 12.13 -23.08
N ALA A 185 18.26 12.50 -24.37
CA ALA A 185 17.94 13.86 -24.79
C ALA A 185 16.57 14.29 -24.23
N GLY A 186 16.49 15.49 -23.67
CA GLY A 186 15.26 16.02 -23.06
C GLY A 186 14.84 15.33 -21.76
N VAL A 187 15.63 14.41 -21.19
CA VAL A 187 15.27 13.65 -19.98
C VAL A 187 16.25 13.90 -18.84
N GLY A 188 15.74 14.45 -17.74
CA GLY A 188 16.47 14.62 -16.48
C GLY A 188 16.10 13.50 -15.50
N LEU A 189 17.10 12.77 -14.99
CA LEU A 189 16.89 11.81 -13.90
C LEU A 189 17.35 12.41 -12.58
N ARG A 190 16.50 12.35 -11.55
CA ARG A 190 16.75 12.90 -10.21
C ARG A 190 16.34 11.88 -9.15
N ILE A 191 17.33 11.32 -8.49
CA ILE A 191 17.14 10.30 -7.46
C ILE A 191 17.68 10.87 -6.15
N MET A 192 16.84 10.90 -5.12
CA MET A 192 17.20 11.39 -3.79
C MET A 192 16.91 10.32 -2.78
N ASP A 193 17.93 10.00 -2.00
CA ASP A 193 17.86 9.10 -0.88
C ASP A 193 18.47 9.76 0.37
N ASN A 194 18.35 9.09 1.51
CA ASN A 194 18.74 9.58 2.83
C ASN A 194 20.23 9.97 2.94
N ASN A 195 21.09 9.50 2.03
CA ASN A 195 22.53 9.78 2.06
C ASN A 195 22.93 11.00 1.22
N HIS A 196 21.97 11.65 0.55
CA HIS A 196 22.30 12.75 -0.33
C HIS A 196 22.42 14.07 0.48
N PRO A 197 23.46 14.91 0.26
CA PRO A 197 23.56 16.27 0.83
C PRO A 197 22.38 17.19 0.44
N PHE A 198 21.46 16.68 -0.35
CA PHE A 198 20.26 17.34 -0.79
C PHE A 198 19.29 17.61 0.36
N TYR A 199 19.13 16.68 1.31
CA TYR A 199 18.15 16.83 2.40
C TYR A 199 18.37 18.12 3.20
N ASN A 200 19.62 18.41 3.52
CA ASN A 200 20.01 19.59 4.29
C ASN A 200 19.90 20.90 3.50
N ASN A 201 19.75 20.82 2.16
CA ASN A 201 19.80 21.97 1.26
C ASN A 201 18.45 22.30 0.61
N ILE A 202 17.37 21.56 0.91
CA ILE A 202 16.02 21.79 0.33
C ILE A 202 15.59 23.26 0.51
N GLN A 203 15.88 23.85 1.68
CA GLN A 203 15.53 25.24 1.99
C GLN A 203 16.22 26.29 1.08
N THR A 204 17.41 25.99 0.55
CA THR A 204 18.19 26.90 -0.30
C THR A 204 18.23 26.48 -1.76
N MET A 205 17.52 25.42 -2.13
CA MET A 205 17.64 24.85 -3.46
C MET A 205 16.89 25.65 -4.52
N ASN A 206 17.55 25.91 -5.65
CA ASN A 206 16.91 26.46 -6.84
C ASN A 206 16.25 25.33 -7.64
N TRP A 207 14.93 25.22 -7.54
CA TRP A 207 14.16 24.19 -8.23
C TRP A 207 14.14 24.35 -9.76
N THR A 208 14.31 25.57 -10.26
CA THR A 208 14.41 25.84 -11.70
C THR A 208 15.72 25.29 -12.27
N GLU A 209 16.83 25.43 -11.54
CA GLU A 209 18.11 24.80 -11.89
C GLU A 209 18.05 23.28 -11.71
N PHE A 210 17.33 22.80 -10.71
CA PHE A 210 17.12 21.38 -10.51
C PHE A 210 16.39 20.73 -11.70
N ALA A 211 15.32 21.38 -12.16
CA ALA A 211 14.46 20.96 -13.26
C ALA A 211 14.67 21.83 -14.52
N GLN A 212 15.93 21.93 -14.95
CA GLN A 212 16.39 22.82 -16.03
C GLN A 212 15.46 22.82 -17.25
N GLU A 213 15.34 23.99 -17.86
CA GLU A 213 14.37 24.23 -18.95
C GLU A 213 14.55 23.32 -20.16
N HIS A 214 15.77 22.87 -20.43
CA HIS A 214 16.10 21.99 -21.56
C HIS A 214 15.60 20.54 -21.38
N PHE A 215 15.16 20.17 -20.18
CA PHE A 215 14.50 18.87 -19.96
C PHE A 215 13.01 18.99 -20.23
N ASP A 216 12.49 18.24 -21.19
CA ASP A 216 11.06 18.06 -21.39
C ASP A 216 10.46 17.19 -20.28
N TYR A 217 11.20 16.16 -19.84
CA TYR A 217 10.77 15.20 -18.82
C TYR A 217 11.77 15.14 -17.69
N VAL A 218 11.35 15.47 -16.48
CA VAL A 218 12.16 15.28 -15.27
C VAL A 218 11.56 14.14 -14.46
N TYR A 219 12.26 13.03 -14.39
CA TYR A 219 11.91 11.88 -13.56
C TYR A 219 12.52 12.04 -12.18
N PHE A 220 11.67 11.91 -11.16
CA PHE A 220 12.00 12.17 -9.76
C PHE A 220 11.68 10.95 -8.89
N LYS A 221 12.58 10.66 -7.95
CA LYS A 221 12.35 9.72 -6.84
C LYS A 221 12.88 10.33 -5.56
N SER A 222 12.07 10.31 -4.51
CA SER A 222 12.52 10.57 -3.14
C SER A 222 11.66 9.78 -2.16
N ASN A 223 12.22 9.48 -1.00
CA ASN A 223 11.52 8.95 0.17
C ASN A 223 11.64 9.91 1.38
N LEU A 224 12.14 11.12 1.15
CA LEU A 224 12.45 12.09 2.21
C LEU A 224 11.23 12.93 2.57
N ASP A 225 11.10 13.25 3.85
CA ASP A 225 10.14 14.24 4.32
C ASP A 225 10.71 15.64 4.03
N SER A 226 10.36 16.17 2.85
CA SER A 226 10.86 17.44 2.33
C SER A 226 10.09 18.66 2.83
N ILE A 227 8.95 18.46 3.49
CA ILE A 227 8.05 19.54 3.91
C ILE A 227 8.77 20.60 4.77
N PRO A 228 9.58 20.24 5.79
CA PRO A 228 10.30 21.25 6.56
C PRO A 228 11.23 22.13 5.71
N GLY A 229 11.83 21.57 4.66
CA GLY A 229 12.70 22.32 3.76
C GLY A 229 11.92 23.29 2.86
N PHE A 230 10.75 22.87 2.34
CA PHE A 230 9.87 23.75 1.58
C PHE A 230 9.29 24.87 2.44
N GLN A 231 8.83 24.54 3.65
CA GLN A 231 8.30 25.52 4.62
C GLN A 231 9.31 26.63 4.93
N ASN A 232 10.59 26.28 5.03
CA ASN A 232 11.66 27.21 5.35
C ASN A 232 12.42 27.70 4.10
N SER A 233 11.84 27.58 2.91
CA SER A 233 12.52 27.97 1.67
C SER A 233 12.90 29.45 1.68
N VAL A 234 14.17 29.75 1.37
CA VAL A 234 14.64 31.14 1.25
C VAL A 234 14.38 31.73 -0.14
N LEU A 235 14.27 30.87 -1.17
CA LEU A 235 14.11 31.27 -2.58
C LEU A 235 12.66 31.38 -3.02
N TYR A 236 11.76 30.54 -2.49
CA TYR A 236 10.36 30.44 -2.93
C TYR A 236 9.37 30.87 -1.84
N LYS A 237 9.75 31.89 -1.05
CA LYS A 237 8.97 32.37 0.10
C LYS A 237 7.55 32.78 -0.27
N HIS A 238 7.38 33.40 -1.43
CA HIS A 238 6.09 33.90 -1.88
C HIS A 238 5.19 32.75 -2.35
N GLU A 239 5.72 31.87 -3.21
CA GLU A 239 5.01 30.72 -3.78
C GLU A 239 4.61 29.69 -2.71
N LEU A 240 5.43 29.55 -1.67
CA LEU A 240 5.21 28.62 -0.55
C LEU A 240 4.66 29.29 0.71
N SER A 241 4.24 30.55 0.63
CA SER A 241 3.70 31.31 1.77
C SER A 241 2.54 30.62 2.48
N TRP A 242 1.75 29.82 1.75
CA TRP A 242 0.65 29.03 2.31
C TRP A 242 1.09 27.93 3.28
N MET A 243 2.37 27.54 3.26
CA MET A 243 2.94 26.54 4.17
C MET A 243 3.51 27.18 5.45
N PHE A 244 3.68 28.50 5.47
CA PHE A 244 4.32 29.22 6.55
C PHE A 244 3.46 29.20 7.82
N GLY A 245 4.06 28.78 8.93
CA GLY A 245 3.36 28.65 10.22
C GLY A 245 2.31 27.54 10.28
N VAL A 246 2.14 26.74 9.20
CA VAL A 246 1.21 25.61 9.18
C VAL A 246 1.90 24.37 9.74
N ARG A 247 1.21 23.62 10.60
CA ARG A 247 1.77 22.35 11.12
C ARG A 247 2.03 21.36 9.99
N LYS A 248 3.13 20.62 10.07
CA LYS A 248 3.55 19.66 9.03
C LYS A 248 2.48 18.59 8.72
N ASP A 249 1.82 18.06 9.75
CA ASP A 249 0.74 17.08 9.61
C ASP A 249 -0.41 17.63 8.75
N ARG A 250 -0.75 18.91 8.91
CA ARG A 250 -1.80 19.57 8.14
C ARG A 250 -1.40 19.76 6.69
N ILE A 251 -0.12 20.04 6.42
CA ILE A 251 0.41 20.14 5.04
C ILE A 251 0.34 18.79 4.35
N HIS A 252 0.83 17.71 4.97
CA HIS A 252 0.73 16.36 4.40
C HIS A 252 -0.73 15.98 4.13
N ALA A 253 -1.62 16.21 5.10
CA ALA A 253 -3.03 15.88 4.95
C ALA A 253 -3.69 16.66 3.81
N PHE A 254 -3.34 17.93 3.68
CA PHE A 254 -3.84 18.79 2.64
C PHE A 254 -3.32 18.39 1.25
N LEU A 255 -2.02 18.10 1.09
CA LEU A 255 -1.45 17.59 -0.16
C LEU A 255 -2.03 16.23 -0.54
N PHE A 256 -2.20 15.33 0.43
CA PHE A 256 -2.87 14.05 0.23
C PHE A 256 -4.28 14.23 -0.33
N HIS A 257 -5.11 15.02 0.35
CA HIS A 257 -6.49 15.26 -0.10
C HIS A 257 -6.58 16.01 -1.42
N ARG A 258 -5.54 16.74 -1.83
CA ARG A 258 -5.52 17.36 -3.15
C ARG A 258 -5.20 16.36 -4.26
N LEU A 259 -4.24 15.48 -4.01
CA LEU A 259 -3.75 14.54 -5.00
C LEU A 259 -4.67 13.33 -5.12
N PHE A 260 -5.20 12.84 -4.01
CA PHE A 260 -5.66 11.47 -3.91
C PHE A 260 -7.07 11.30 -3.36
N THR A 261 -7.76 10.32 -3.93
CA THR A 261 -8.85 9.58 -3.32
C THR A 261 -8.60 8.09 -3.52
N LEU A 262 -9.29 7.22 -2.78
CA LEU A 262 -9.24 5.77 -3.04
C LEU A 262 -9.84 5.44 -4.41
N SER A 263 -9.30 4.41 -5.08
CA SER A 263 -9.95 3.84 -6.25
C SER A 263 -11.34 3.30 -5.88
N HIS A 264 -12.29 3.31 -6.82
CA HIS A 264 -13.66 2.87 -6.54
C HIS A 264 -13.70 1.45 -5.96
N ARG A 265 -12.86 0.55 -6.48
CA ARG A 265 -12.71 -0.82 -5.99
C ARG A 265 -12.27 -0.85 -4.52
N LEU A 266 -11.19 -0.13 -4.19
CA LEU A 266 -10.63 -0.17 -2.84
C LEU A 266 -11.53 0.56 -1.83
N LYS A 267 -12.16 1.67 -2.23
CA LYS A 267 -13.16 2.38 -1.43
C LYS A 267 -14.35 1.47 -1.10
N LYS A 268 -14.92 0.79 -2.09
CA LYS A 268 -16.02 -0.15 -1.88
C LYS A 268 -15.63 -1.28 -0.92
N THR A 269 -14.43 -1.84 -1.08
CA THR A 269 -13.94 -2.89 -0.17
C THR A 269 -13.79 -2.36 1.27
N LEU A 270 -13.24 -1.16 1.43
CA LEU A 270 -13.10 -0.51 2.74
C LEU A 270 -14.47 -0.25 3.38
N ASP A 271 -15.44 0.26 2.62
CA ASP A 271 -16.76 0.59 3.13
C ASP A 271 -17.53 -0.66 3.59
N ILE A 272 -17.48 -1.73 2.79
CA ILE A 272 -18.08 -3.02 3.17
C ILE A 272 -17.41 -3.56 4.43
N TYR A 273 -16.08 -3.48 4.50
CA TYR A 273 -15.33 -3.95 5.65
C TYR A 273 -15.69 -3.16 6.91
N ILE A 274 -15.62 -1.83 6.89
CA ILE A 274 -15.99 -0.95 8.00
C ILE A 274 -17.43 -1.24 8.44
N TYR A 275 -18.37 -1.32 7.50
CA TYR A 275 -19.77 -1.63 7.81
C TYR A 275 -19.92 -2.98 8.53
N SER A 276 -19.18 -4.00 8.10
CA SER A 276 -19.22 -5.33 8.72
C SER A 276 -18.69 -5.36 10.17
N ILE A 277 -17.75 -4.48 10.51
CA ILE A 277 -17.13 -4.46 11.84
C ILE A 277 -17.77 -3.41 12.77
N LEU A 278 -18.37 -2.35 12.20
CA LEU A 278 -19.02 -1.23 12.90
C LEU A 278 -20.45 -1.01 12.36
N PRO A 279 -21.42 -1.87 12.69
CA PRO A 279 -22.78 -1.79 12.12
C PRO A 279 -23.62 -0.62 12.66
N SER A 280 -23.19 0.08 13.72
CA SER A 280 -23.88 1.26 14.26
C SER A 280 -22.90 2.29 14.81
N ASN A 281 -23.37 3.52 15.01
CA ASN A 281 -22.57 4.64 15.55
C ASN A 281 -22.10 4.45 17.00
N GLU A 282 -22.69 3.50 17.72
CA GLU A 282 -22.24 3.10 19.06
C GLU A 282 -20.97 2.25 19.00
N HIS A 283 -20.70 1.60 17.86
CA HIS A 283 -19.49 0.82 17.70
C HIS A 283 -18.27 1.73 17.61
N LYS A 284 -17.16 1.22 18.15
CA LYS A 284 -15.90 1.94 18.21
C LYS A 284 -14.78 1.09 17.68
N LEU A 285 -13.87 1.70 16.94
CA LEU A 285 -12.70 1.03 16.39
C LEU A 285 -11.42 1.53 17.05
N LEU A 286 -10.69 0.61 17.65
CA LEU A 286 -9.35 0.82 18.20
C LEU A 286 -8.34 0.24 17.24
N CYS A 287 -7.37 1.06 16.82
CA CYS A 287 -6.32 0.65 15.90
C CYS A 287 -4.96 0.81 16.54
N VAL A 288 -4.14 -0.24 16.48
CA VAL A 288 -2.78 -0.22 17.03
C VAL A 288 -1.78 -0.64 15.97
N ASP A 289 -0.81 0.23 15.73
CA ASP A 289 0.36 -0.05 14.91
C ASP A 289 1.46 -0.71 15.75
N LEU A 290 1.78 -1.97 15.42
CA LEU A 290 2.84 -2.78 16.01
C LEU A 290 3.83 -3.28 14.94
N THR A 291 3.96 -2.57 13.83
CA THR A 291 4.92 -2.89 12.76
C THR A 291 6.34 -2.51 13.17
N THR A 292 7.33 -3.40 12.95
CA THR A 292 8.72 -3.19 13.42
C THR A 292 9.77 -3.12 12.31
N HIS A 293 9.36 -3.07 11.04
CA HIS A 293 10.23 -3.13 9.84
C HIS A 293 11.48 -2.23 9.83
N VAL A 294 11.56 -1.17 10.65
CA VAL A 294 12.67 -0.20 10.61
C VAL A 294 13.77 -0.47 11.65
N THR A 295 13.47 -1.10 12.80
CA THR A 295 14.42 -1.14 13.93
C THR A 295 14.98 -2.52 14.27
N ASN A 296 14.55 -3.60 13.59
CA ASN A 296 14.83 -5.01 13.96
C ASN A 296 14.48 -5.37 15.42
N SER A 297 13.93 -4.43 16.19
CA SER A 297 13.55 -4.62 17.57
C SER A 297 12.11 -5.09 17.60
N GLN A 298 11.92 -6.41 17.55
CA GLN A 298 10.62 -6.99 17.85
C GLN A 298 10.15 -6.51 19.23
N PHE A 299 8.85 -6.23 19.36
CA PHE A 299 8.28 -5.94 20.66
C PHE A 299 8.48 -7.14 21.59
N ASN A 300 9.17 -6.90 22.71
CA ASN A 300 9.37 -7.92 23.72
C ASN A 300 8.06 -8.19 24.50
N ALA A 301 8.06 -9.25 25.30
CA ALA A 301 6.87 -9.67 26.05
C ALA A 301 6.34 -8.59 27.01
N GLN A 302 7.22 -7.81 27.64
CA GLN A 302 6.84 -6.75 28.57
C GLN A 302 6.17 -5.58 27.84
N GLN A 303 6.71 -5.16 26.70
CA GLN A 303 6.13 -4.11 25.86
C GLN A 303 4.75 -4.53 25.34
N LEU A 304 4.62 -5.77 24.85
CA LEU A 304 3.33 -6.31 24.41
C LEU A 304 2.33 -6.35 25.56
N THR A 305 2.76 -6.70 26.78
CA THR A 305 1.87 -6.69 27.96
C THR A 305 1.30 -5.29 28.24
N MET A 306 2.09 -4.23 28.06
CA MET A 306 1.60 -2.85 28.18
C MET A 306 0.56 -2.53 27.11
N VAL A 307 0.80 -2.92 25.86
CA VAL A 307 -0.16 -2.76 24.76
C VAL A 307 -1.46 -3.53 25.04
N TRP A 308 -1.37 -4.78 25.50
CA TRP A 308 -2.53 -5.59 25.84
C TRP A 308 -3.33 -5.00 27.00
N ASN A 309 -2.66 -4.47 28.03
CA ASN A 309 -3.32 -3.74 29.11
C ASN A 309 -4.10 -2.54 28.57
N PHE A 310 -3.47 -1.72 27.74
CA PHE A 310 -4.11 -0.56 27.12
C PHE A 310 -5.36 -0.97 26.32
N LEU A 311 -5.24 -2.00 25.47
CA LEU A 311 -6.36 -2.51 24.69
C LEU A 311 -7.49 -3.02 25.58
N ARG A 312 -7.20 -3.76 26.66
CA ARG A 312 -8.24 -4.26 27.58
C ARG A 312 -9.05 -3.13 28.20
N ILE A 313 -8.37 -2.07 28.65
CA ILE A 313 -9.00 -0.90 29.29
C ILE A 313 -9.90 -0.16 28.29
N HIS A 314 -9.50 -0.02 27.03
CA HIS A 314 -10.24 0.80 26.06
C HIS A 314 -11.23 0.02 25.20
N SER A 315 -11.37 -1.29 25.40
CA SER A 315 -12.23 -2.14 24.58
C SER A 315 -13.27 -2.92 25.37
N GLU A 316 -13.70 -2.48 26.55
CA GLU A 316 -14.40 -3.30 27.55
C GLU A 316 -15.58 -4.14 27.03
N THR A 317 -16.34 -3.62 26.07
CA THR A 317 -17.58 -4.22 25.53
C THR A 317 -17.43 -4.70 24.08
N ASN A 318 -18.35 -5.57 23.61
CA ASN A 318 -18.30 -6.16 22.27
C ASN A 318 -18.58 -5.18 21.10
N ILE A 319 -19.08 -3.99 21.41
CA ILE A 319 -19.24 -2.88 20.45
C ILE A 319 -17.89 -2.22 20.12
N HIS A 320 -16.85 -2.45 20.93
CA HIS A 320 -15.48 -2.07 20.62
C HIS A 320 -14.82 -3.16 19.77
N LYS A 321 -14.25 -2.77 18.63
CA LYS A 321 -13.44 -3.62 17.75
C LYS A 321 -11.99 -3.19 17.81
N ILE A 322 -11.10 -4.15 17.65
CA ILE A 322 -9.65 -3.94 17.71
C ILE A 322 -9.03 -4.39 16.39
N PHE A 323 -8.44 -3.45 15.67
CA PHE A 323 -7.59 -3.73 14.52
C PHE A 323 -6.12 -3.63 14.93
N LEU A 324 -5.34 -4.68 14.63
CA LEU A 324 -3.91 -4.71 14.87
C LEU A 324 -3.17 -4.68 13.53
N LEU A 325 -2.41 -3.61 13.29
CA LEU A 325 -1.47 -3.55 12.18
C LEU A 325 -0.13 -4.12 12.66
N THR A 326 0.24 -5.31 12.18
CA THR A 326 1.52 -5.93 12.50
C THR A 326 2.00 -6.82 11.37
N ASP A 327 3.31 -6.87 11.18
CA ASP A 327 4.05 -7.78 10.30
C ASP A 327 4.47 -9.07 11.02
N SER A 328 4.23 -9.18 12.33
CA SER A 328 4.65 -10.32 13.15
C SER A 328 3.50 -11.30 13.43
N TRP A 329 3.61 -12.51 12.88
CA TRP A 329 2.71 -13.61 13.21
C TRP A 329 2.69 -13.92 14.72
N GLU A 330 3.83 -13.78 15.40
CA GLU A 330 3.92 -14.04 16.83
C GLU A 330 3.08 -13.04 17.63
N VAL A 331 3.14 -11.75 17.29
CA VAL A 331 2.32 -10.70 17.91
C VAL A 331 0.83 -11.01 17.72
N LEU A 332 0.43 -11.36 16.50
CA LEU A 332 -0.96 -11.71 16.19
C LEU A 332 -1.41 -12.98 16.93
N SER A 333 -0.56 -14.01 17.00
CA SER A 333 -0.82 -15.25 17.74
C SER A 333 -1.00 -15.00 19.23
N ARG A 334 -0.20 -14.11 19.82
CA ARG A 334 -0.34 -13.69 21.23
C ARG A 334 -1.64 -12.90 21.44
N ALA A 335 -1.98 -11.97 20.56
CA ALA A 335 -3.24 -11.21 20.63
C ALA A 335 -4.47 -12.12 20.63
N ARG A 336 -4.48 -13.18 19.81
CA ARG A 336 -5.58 -14.17 19.75
C ARG A 336 -5.76 -14.98 21.04
N ARG A 337 -4.83 -14.92 21.98
CA ARG A 337 -4.91 -15.54 23.31
C ARG A 337 -5.32 -14.56 24.41
N GLU A 338 -5.46 -13.28 24.11
CA GLU A 338 -5.84 -12.26 25.08
C GLU A 338 -7.35 -12.24 25.36
N ARG A 339 -7.74 -11.61 26.48
CA ARG A 339 -9.15 -11.48 26.89
C ARG A 339 -10.02 -10.71 25.88
N PHE A 340 -9.41 -9.90 25.02
CA PHE A 340 -10.11 -9.15 23.99
C PHE A 340 -10.20 -9.88 22.63
N LYS A 341 -9.78 -11.16 22.55
CA LYS A 341 -9.66 -11.90 21.28
C LYS A 341 -10.93 -11.84 20.41
N ASP A 342 -12.11 -11.89 21.01
CA ASP A 342 -13.40 -11.91 20.29
C ASP A 342 -13.77 -10.54 19.70
N ARG A 343 -13.00 -9.50 20.05
CA ARG A 343 -13.10 -8.14 19.52
C ARG A 343 -12.06 -7.85 18.44
N LEU A 344 -11.10 -8.76 18.23
CA LEU A 344 -10.12 -8.61 17.16
C LEU A 344 -10.79 -8.73 15.79
N VAL A 345 -10.47 -7.80 14.91
CA VAL A 345 -10.91 -7.83 13.51
C VAL A 345 -9.71 -8.04 12.61
N GLU A 346 -9.85 -8.96 11.66
CA GLU A 346 -8.80 -9.28 10.71
C GLU A 346 -8.99 -8.48 9.43
N SER A 347 -7.90 -7.99 8.86
CA SER A 347 -7.95 -7.25 7.60
C SER A 347 -8.27 -8.21 6.44
N PRO A 348 -9.11 -7.81 5.47
CA PRO A 348 -9.34 -8.58 4.27
C PRO A 348 -8.12 -8.59 3.33
N MET A 349 -7.18 -7.66 3.52
CA MET A 349 -5.94 -7.52 2.74
C MET A 349 -4.74 -8.25 3.38
N LEU A 350 -4.97 -9.39 4.06
CA LEU A 350 -3.86 -10.19 4.58
C LEU A 350 -3.02 -10.70 3.40
N SER A 351 -1.74 -10.29 3.37
CA SER A 351 -0.79 -10.76 2.37
C SER A 351 -0.59 -12.27 2.54
N LEU A 352 -1.30 -13.07 1.74
CA LEU A 352 -0.97 -14.46 1.58
C LEU A 352 0.42 -14.55 0.95
N ARG A 353 1.23 -15.48 1.44
CA ARG A 353 2.56 -15.75 0.88
C ARG A 353 2.37 -16.28 -0.54
N ARG A 354 2.58 -15.44 -1.55
CA ARG A 354 2.58 -15.85 -2.97
C ARG A 354 3.99 -16.19 -3.44
N ASP A 355 4.10 -17.04 -4.44
CA ASP A 355 5.41 -17.43 -4.99
C ASP A 355 6.06 -16.33 -5.85
N ASP A 356 5.27 -15.37 -6.37
CA ASP A 356 5.76 -14.27 -7.22
C ASP A 356 6.17 -13.03 -6.38
N PRO A 357 7.46 -12.67 -6.34
CA PRO A 357 7.94 -11.50 -5.61
C PRO A 357 7.37 -10.17 -6.10
N LEU A 358 7.09 -10.01 -7.42
CA LEU A 358 6.58 -8.75 -7.96
C LEU A 358 5.11 -8.55 -7.58
N GLN A 359 4.32 -9.62 -7.60
CA GLN A 359 2.95 -9.56 -7.11
C GLN A 359 2.89 -9.25 -5.61
N GLN A 360 3.82 -9.78 -4.81
CA GLN A 360 3.91 -9.44 -3.38
C GLN A 360 4.14 -7.94 -3.12
N VAL A 361 4.85 -7.23 -4.00
CA VAL A 361 5.01 -5.77 -3.88
C VAL A 361 3.66 -5.07 -4.05
N CYS A 362 2.88 -5.47 -5.06
CA CYS A 362 1.55 -4.92 -5.31
C CYS A 362 0.56 -5.24 -4.19
N ASP A 363 0.52 -6.49 -3.72
CA ASP A 363 -0.35 -6.90 -2.63
C ASP A 363 0.00 -6.15 -1.32
N ARG A 364 1.29 -5.93 -1.05
CA ARG A 364 1.74 -5.15 0.10
C ARG A 364 1.35 -3.68 -0.02
N LEU A 365 1.51 -3.09 -1.20
CA LEU A 365 1.12 -1.70 -1.45
C LEU A 365 -0.39 -1.53 -1.26
N GLU A 366 -1.20 -2.44 -1.81
CA GLU A 366 -2.65 -2.46 -1.62
C GLU A 366 -3.02 -2.53 -0.14
N ALA A 367 -2.40 -3.46 0.59
CA ALA A 367 -2.63 -3.65 2.02
C ALA A 367 -2.26 -2.39 2.82
N GLN A 368 -1.10 -1.78 2.55
CA GLN A 368 -0.67 -0.55 3.22
C GLN A 368 -1.63 0.62 2.99
N ILE A 369 -2.10 0.81 1.74
CA ILE A 369 -3.09 1.85 1.41
C ILE A 369 -4.41 1.56 2.11
N PHE A 370 -4.88 0.30 2.09
CA PHE A 370 -6.10 -0.11 2.77
C PHE A 370 -6.01 0.11 4.28
N HIS A 371 -4.94 -0.37 4.93
CA HIS A 371 -4.72 -0.23 6.37
C HIS A 371 -4.59 1.23 6.78
N GLN A 372 -3.89 2.06 6.01
CA GLN A 372 -3.84 3.50 6.25
C GLN A 372 -5.25 4.10 6.30
N HIS A 373 -6.12 3.80 5.34
CA HIS A 373 -7.48 4.34 5.32
C HIS A 373 -8.39 3.73 6.38
N LEU A 374 -8.21 2.45 6.72
CA LEU A 374 -8.89 1.86 7.88
C LEU A 374 -8.48 2.59 9.17
N MET A 375 -7.18 2.86 9.34
CA MET A 375 -6.63 3.56 10.49
C MET A 375 -7.11 5.01 10.61
N VAL A 376 -7.40 5.67 9.48
CA VAL A 376 -8.05 7.00 9.47
C VAL A 376 -9.46 6.97 10.08
N ASN A 377 -10.15 5.83 10.07
CA ASN A 377 -11.52 5.72 10.57
C ASN A 377 -11.59 5.25 12.03
N CYS A 378 -10.46 5.12 12.74
CA CYS A 378 -10.47 4.64 14.12
C CYS A 378 -10.84 5.75 15.10
N ASP A 379 -11.58 5.40 16.15
CA ASP A 379 -11.87 6.30 17.27
C ASP A 379 -10.65 6.46 18.17
N ILE A 380 -9.91 5.37 18.39
CA ILE A 380 -8.63 5.37 19.10
C ILE A 380 -7.56 4.85 18.13
N LEU A 381 -6.50 5.63 17.95
CA LEU A 381 -5.36 5.28 17.11
C LEU A 381 -4.08 5.32 17.94
N VAL A 382 -3.41 4.18 18.06
CA VAL A 382 -2.07 4.06 18.65
C VAL A 382 -1.07 3.91 17.52
N VAL A 383 -0.20 4.89 17.33
CA VAL A 383 0.83 4.88 16.28
C VAL A 383 2.20 4.49 16.82
N SER A 384 2.99 3.81 16.00
CA SER A 384 4.40 3.52 16.25
C SER A 384 5.29 4.42 15.36
N ASN A 385 6.59 4.13 15.29
CA ASN A 385 7.49 4.80 14.34
C ASN A 385 7.19 4.43 12.87
N TYR A 386 6.29 3.49 12.61
CA TYR A 386 5.97 3.08 11.26
C TYR A 386 5.16 4.16 10.49
N GLY A 387 5.48 4.33 9.20
CA GLY A 387 4.98 5.42 8.38
C GLY A 387 3.46 5.41 8.17
N ILE A 388 2.86 4.22 8.10
CA ILE A 388 1.43 4.04 7.80
C ILE A 388 0.54 4.58 8.92
N GLY A 389 0.82 4.23 10.18
CA GLY A 389 0.09 4.78 11.31
C GLY A 389 0.23 6.30 11.42
N ARG A 390 1.43 6.82 11.14
CA ARG A 390 1.70 8.28 11.15
C ARG A 390 0.91 9.01 10.05
N LEU A 391 0.90 8.50 8.82
CA LEU A 391 0.13 9.07 7.73
C LEU A 391 -1.37 9.03 8.05
N ALA A 392 -1.87 7.93 8.63
CA ALA A 392 -3.26 7.86 9.06
C ALA A 392 -3.59 8.93 10.12
N ALA A 393 -2.71 9.16 11.09
CA ALA A 393 -2.89 10.21 12.08
C ALA A 393 -2.94 11.62 11.46
N TYR A 394 -2.08 11.91 10.47
CA TYR A 394 -2.14 13.19 9.74
C TYR A 394 -3.51 13.39 9.07
N LEU A 395 -4.09 12.33 8.53
CA LEU A 395 -5.33 12.36 7.76
C LEU A 395 -6.62 12.33 8.59
N ARG A 396 -6.55 11.96 9.89
CA ARG A 396 -7.71 11.91 10.81
C ARG A 396 -8.29 13.27 11.16
N ARG A 397 -7.54 14.35 10.98
CA ARG A 397 -7.90 15.76 11.27
C ARG A 397 -8.16 16.10 12.74
N THR A 398 -8.32 15.11 13.61
CA THR A 398 -8.37 15.26 15.06
C THR A 398 -7.22 14.51 15.70
N ASP A 399 -6.69 15.09 16.78
CA ASP A 399 -5.76 14.44 17.70
C ASP A 399 -6.51 13.70 18.84
N ASP A 400 -7.85 13.80 18.89
CA ASP A 400 -8.67 13.07 19.85
C ASP A 400 -8.52 11.55 19.66
N GLY A 401 -8.27 10.86 20.77
CA GLY A 401 -8.00 9.42 20.75
C GLY A 401 -6.69 9.03 20.04
N LEU A 402 -5.78 9.98 19.78
CA LEU A 402 -4.44 9.68 19.25
C LEU A 402 -3.45 9.40 20.38
N PHE A 403 -2.72 8.29 20.26
CA PHE A 403 -1.69 7.87 21.19
C PHE A 403 -0.42 7.45 20.45
N CYS A 404 0.72 7.66 21.10
CA CYS A 404 2.04 7.31 20.58
C CYS A 404 2.63 6.18 21.41
N LEU A 405 3.02 5.09 20.74
CA LEU A 405 3.70 3.93 21.31
C LEU A 405 5.21 4.13 21.23
N THR A 406 5.83 4.41 22.36
CA THR A 406 7.29 4.58 22.46
C THR A 406 8.04 3.28 22.20
N SER A 407 9.33 3.38 21.89
CA SER A 407 10.24 2.22 21.80
C SER A 407 10.35 1.41 23.09
N LYS A 408 9.88 1.94 24.23
CA LYS A 408 9.82 1.23 25.52
C LYS A 408 8.48 0.53 25.77
N GLY A 409 7.55 0.57 24.82
CA GLY A 409 6.21 -0.01 24.96
C GLY A 409 5.21 0.86 25.71
N GLN A 410 5.61 2.07 26.13
CA GLN A 410 4.72 3.00 26.82
C GLN A 410 3.83 3.71 25.80
N ILE A 411 2.55 3.88 26.15
CA ILE A 411 1.53 4.52 25.32
C ILE A 411 1.14 5.84 25.99
N HIS A 412 1.27 6.95 25.26
CA HIS A 412 0.95 8.28 25.75
C HIS A 412 -0.01 9.00 24.80
N PRO A 413 -0.96 9.79 25.29
CA PRO A 413 -1.67 10.75 24.44
C PRO A 413 -0.64 11.63 23.72
N CYS A 414 -0.87 11.88 22.43
CA CYS A 414 0.02 12.72 21.64
C CYS A 414 -0.76 13.46 20.55
N ILE A 415 -0.10 14.46 19.94
CA ILE A 415 -0.60 15.16 18.76
C ILE A 415 0.27 14.82 17.55
N ALA A 416 -0.31 14.83 16.35
CA ALA A 416 0.38 14.46 15.12
C ALA A 416 1.68 15.25 14.86
N GLU A 417 1.70 16.54 15.24
CA GLU A 417 2.87 17.41 15.11
C GLU A 417 4.06 16.95 15.99
N SER A 418 3.76 16.37 17.16
CA SER A 418 4.74 16.00 18.19
C SER A 418 5.47 14.68 17.92
N PHE A 419 5.18 13.99 16.80
CA PHE A 419 5.76 12.68 16.49
C PHE A 419 7.28 12.63 16.54
N HIS A 420 7.97 13.72 16.20
CA HIS A 420 9.43 13.80 16.28
C HIS A 420 9.99 13.65 17.71
N HIS A 421 9.20 13.96 18.74
CA HIS A 421 9.59 13.73 20.15
C HIS A 421 9.50 12.26 20.56
N PHE A 422 8.58 11.50 19.96
CA PHE A 422 8.38 10.08 20.26
C PHE A 422 9.18 9.16 19.35
N PHE A 423 9.43 9.63 18.13
CA PHE A 423 10.05 8.90 17.03
C PHE A 423 11.19 9.74 16.44
N PRO A 424 12.31 9.89 17.17
CA PRO A 424 13.47 10.59 16.63
C PRO A 424 13.89 9.92 15.32
N SER A 425 14.05 10.75 14.29
CA SER A 425 14.58 10.29 13.01
C SER A 425 16.01 9.81 13.28
N HIS A 426 16.34 8.57 12.93
CA HIS A 426 17.74 8.21 12.77
C HIS A 426 18.25 9.01 11.58
N THR A 427 18.93 10.12 11.87
CA THR A 427 19.68 10.94 10.90
C THR A 427 20.78 10.12 10.27
#